data_AF-A0AAE1FUI8-F1
#
_entry.id   AF-A0AAE1FUI8-F1
#
_cell.length_a   1.000
_cell.length_b   1.000
_cell.length_c   1.000
_cell.angle_alpha   90.00
_cell.angle_beta   90.00
_cell.angle_gamma   90.00
#
_symmetry.space_group_name_H-M   'P 1'
#
loop_
_entity.id
_entity.type
_entity.pdbx_description
1 polymer ?
#
loop_
_entity_poly.entity_id
_entity_poly.type
_entity_poly.pdbx_seq_one_letter_code
_entity_poly.pdbx_strand_id
1 'polypeptide(L)'
;MTSFFLIAQMAGAGFLALPRALADVGWLGLPMMVLFCVMVAYAGTRLGSCWVMLEERWPKQYLGGSRMPYMDIAEKSLGTIGRNVALWAVDLNLFGSTAVFIILISEMVSSVLYVYTDGECPVTKCALIIIVGVCLIPFTWLGSPKDFWQASLLAVISTTTAVIVIIVQIFLSHDSLPENPPYPNPTIFSFSLGFGAILFAFGGASVFPTIQNDMADRSQFWRSVIAGFISRCYCVIWCC
;
A
#
# COMPACT_ATOMS: atom_id res chain seq x y z
N MET A 1 2.52 5.37 17.66
CA MET A 1 3.57 5.05 16.66
C MET A 1 3.06 4.11 15.58
N THR A 2 2.46 2.97 15.95
CA THR A 2 1.83 2.02 15.00
C THR A 2 0.78 2.64 14.07
N SER A 3 0.06 3.69 14.49
CA SER A 3 -0.86 4.41 13.60
C SER A 3 -0.15 5.12 12.43
N PHE A 4 1.09 5.61 12.61
CA PHE A 4 1.87 6.20 11.52
C PHE A 4 2.33 5.15 10.51
N PHE A 5 2.70 3.95 10.97
CA PHE A 5 2.96 2.81 10.07
C PHE A 5 1.73 2.46 9.26
N LEU A 6 0.55 2.45 9.89
CA LEU A 6 -0.71 2.16 9.21
C LEU A 6 -0.98 3.22 8.13
N ILE A 7 -0.87 4.51 8.48
CA ILE A 7 -1.03 5.62 7.52
C ILE A 7 0.01 5.54 6.39
N ALA A 8 1.28 5.30 6.69
CA ALA A 8 2.34 5.17 5.69
C ALA A 8 2.09 3.98 4.74
N GLN A 9 1.65 2.86 5.29
CA GLN A 9 1.30 1.68 4.49
C GLN A 9 0.10 1.96 3.56
N MET A 10 -0.89 2.73 4.04
CA MET A 10 -2.03 3.16 3.22
C MET A 10 -1.65 4.26 2.22
N ALA A 11 -0.69 5.13 2.53
CA ALA A 11 -0.17 6.16 1.63
C ALA A 11 0.90 5.64 0.64
N GLY A 12 1.05 4.31 0.55
CA GLY A 12 2.11 3.66 -0.22
C GLY A 12 2.05 3.89 -1.74
N ALA A 13 2.99 3.27 -2.44
CA ALA A 13 3.28 3.53 -3.85
C ALA A 13 2.11 3.28 -4.83
N GLY A 14 1.08 2.53 -4.42
CA GLY A 14 -0.16 2.42 -5.17
C GLY A 14 -0.87 3.76 -5.39
N PHE A 15 -0.68 4.75 -4.50
CA PHE A 15 -1.22 6.10 -4.67
C PHE A 15 -0.62 6.83 -5.87
N LEU A 16 0.68 6.64 -6.14
CA LEU A 16 1.35 7.26 -7.29
C LEU A 16 0.85 6.72 -8.64
N ALA A 17 0.33 5.49 -8.65
CA ALA A 17 -0.25 4.87 -9.84
C ALA A 17 -1.74 5.24 -10.06
N LEU A 18 -2.42 5.78 -9.04
CA LEU A 18 -3.86 6.10 -9.11
C LEU A 18 -4.20 7.12 -10.20
N PRO A 19 -3.49 8.27 -10.36
CA PRO A 19 -3.86 9.26 -11.38
C PRO A 19 -3.85 8.67 -12.79
N ARG A 20 -2.86 7.82 -13.09
CA ARG A 20 -2.75 7.11 -14.37
C ARG A 20 -3.85 6.06 -14.51
N ALA A 21 -4.14 5.30 -13.46
CA ALA A 21 -5.21 4.31 -13.46
C ALA A 21 -6.60 4.94 -13.66
N LEU A 22 -6.83 6.12 -13.09
CA LEU A 22 -8.05 6.92 -13.30
C LEU A 22 -8.18 7.41 -14.73
N ALA A 23 -7.08 7.86 -15.34
CA ALA A 23 -7.06 8.22 -16.75
C ALA A 23 -7.40 7.03 -17.66
N ASP A 24 -6.94 5.81 -17.30
CA ASP A 24 -7.18 4.59 -18.08
C ASP A 24 -8.59 3.99 -17.90
N VAL A 25 -9.21 4.15 -16.73
CA VAL A 25 -10.58 3.65 -16.41
C VAL A 25 -11.66 4.67 -16.75
N GLY A 26 -11.30 5.95 -16.82
CA GLY A 26 -12.22 7.06 -17.01
C GLY A 26 -13.09 7.31 -15.77
N TRP A 27 -14.26 7.93 -15.99
CA TRP A 27 -15.19 8.34 -14.93
C TRP A 27 -15.68 7.20 -14.02
N LEU A 28 -15.62 5.95 -14.48
CA LEU A 28 -15.99 4.77 -13.69
C LEU A 28 -14.96 4.48 -12.56
N GLY A 29 -13.75 5.03 -12.64
CA GLY A 29 -12.70 4.81 -11.63
C GLY A 29 -13.07 5.40 -10.27
N LEU A 30 -13.72 6.57 -10.25
CA LEU A 30 -14.10 7.28 -9.02
C LEU A 30 -15.03 6.46 -8.11
N PRO A 31 -16.19 5.95 -8.57
CA PRO A 31 -17.06 5.13 -7.73
C PRO A 31 -16.40 3.81 -7.32
N MET A 32 -15.54 3.21 -8.17
CA MET A 32 -14.81 1.99 -7.84
C MET A 32 -13.82 2.20 -6.69
N MET A 33 -13.08 3.31 -6.69
CA MET A 33 -12.16 3.64 -5.59
C MET A 33 -12.91 3.80 -4.26
N VAL A 34 -14.04 4.50 -4.26
CA VAL A 34 -14.86 4.66 -3.04
C VAL A 34 -15.38 3.31 -2.55
N LEU A 35 -15.88 2.47 -3.46
CA LEU A 35 -16.36 1.13 -3.13
C LEU A 35 -15.25 0.27 -2.51
N PHE A 36 -14.07 0.21 -3.12
CA PHE A 36 -12.95 -0.56 -2.59
C PHE A 36 -12.41 -0.01 -1.28
N CYS A 37 -12.40 1.31 -1.12
CA CYS A 37 -12.07 1.95 0.15
C CYS A 37 -12.98 1.45 1.28
N VAL A 38 -14.31 1.47 1.07
CA VAL A 38 -15.29 0.98 2.05
C VAL A 38 -15.14 -0.52 2.31
N MET A 39 -14.97 -1.32 1.25
CA MET A 39 -14.81 -2.78 1.38
C MET A 39 -13.56 -3.15 2.18
N VAL A 40 -12.43 -2.50 1.92
CA VAL A 40 -11.17 -2.76 2.64
C VAL A 40 -11.24 -2.24 4.07
N ALA A 41 -11.92 -1.11 4.32
CA ALA A 41 -12.19 -0.62 5.67
C ALA A 41 -13.06 -1.59 6.48
N TYR A 42 -14.11 -2.12 5.85
CA TYR A 42 -14.95 -3.13 6.46
C TYR A 42 -14.18 -4.42 6.76
N ALA A 43 -13.43 -4.93 5.78
CA ALA A 43 -12.61 -6.13 5.97
C ALA A 43 -11.57 -5.94 7.08
N GLY A 44 -10.88 -4.80 7.11
CA GLY A 44 -9.87 -4.50 8.11
C GLY A 44 -10.41 -4.38 9.53
N THR A 45 -11.56 -3.72 9.71
CA THR A 45 -12.22 -3.62 11.02
C THR A 45 -12.71 -4.97 11.52
N ARG A 46 -13.33 -5.79 10.67
CA ARG A 46 -13.76 -7.16 11.03
C ARG A 46 -12.59 -8.05 11.40
N LEU A 47 -11.52 -8.00 10.63
CA LEU A 47 -10.32 -8.77 10.89
C LEU A 47 -9.68 -8.38 12.24
N GLY A 48 -9.70 -7.08 12.57
CA GLY A 48 -9.22 -6.61 13.86
C GLY A 48 -10.10 -7.03 15.04
N SER A 49 -11.43 -7.08 14.87
CA SER A 49 -12.33 -7.66 15.87
C SER A 49 -12.11 -9.17 16.05
N CYS A 50 -11.86 -9.91 14.98
CA CYS A 50 -11.55 -11.34 15.05
C CYS A 50 -10.28 -11.61 15.88
N TRP A 51 -9.26 -10.75 15.74
CA TRP A 51 -8.04 -10.85 16.54
C TRP A 51 -8.31 -10.63 18.03
N VAL A 52 -9.08 -9.60 18.38
CA VAL A 52 -9.44 -9.30 19.79
C VAL A 52 -10.23 -10.46 20.41
N MET A 53 -11.21 -11.03 19.68
CA MET A 53 -11.95 -12.20 20.17
C MET A 53 -11.06 -13.42 20.41
N LEU A 54 -10.03 -13.61 19.57
CA LEU A 54 -9.09 -14.73 19.72
C LEU A 54 -8.24 -14.56 20.98
N GLU A 55 -7.81 -13.34 21.26
CA GLU A 55 -7.03 -12.99 22.44
C GLU A 55 -7.84 -13.15 23.74
N GLU A 56 -9.08 -12.67 23.76
CA GLU A 56 -9.99 -12.81 24.91
C GLU A 56 -10.29 -14.27 25.23
N ARG A 57 -10.43 -15.12 24.20
CA ARG A 57 -10.82 -16.52 24.37
C ARG A 57 -9.65 -17.45 24.69
N TRP A 58 -8.43 -17.12 24.24
CA TRP A 58 -7.22 -17.92 24.51
C TRP A 58 -6.06 -17.06 25.03
N PRO A 59 -6.21 -16.44 26.22
CA PRO A 59 -5.21 -15.50 26.74
C PRO A 59 -3.84 -16.15 26.97
N LYS A 60 -3.80 -17.42 27.38
CA LYS A 60 -2.54 -18.15 27.64
C LYS A 60 -1.65 -18.31 26.40
N GLN A 61 -2.21 -18.25 25.20
CA GLN A 61 -1.51 -18.54 23.95
C GLN A 61 -1.17 -17.27 23.15
N TYR A 62 -1.96 -16.20 23.29
CA TYR A 62 -1.84 -15.00 22.45
C TYR A 62 -1.48 -13.71 23.23
N LEU A 63 -1.36 -13.74 24.57
CA LEU A 63 -0.94 -12.55 25.36
C LEU A 63 0.45 -12.03 24.93
N GLY A 64 1.39 -12.94 24.63
CA GLY A 64 2.77 -12.61 24.23
C GLY A 64 2.92 -12.13 22.79
N GLY A 65 1.83 -12.06 22.03
CA GLY A 65 1.81 -11.76 20.60
C GLY A 65 2.14 -12.98 19.74
N SER A 66 1.50 -13.09 18.58
CA SER A 66 1.80 -14.14 17.59
C SER A 66 2.63 -13.59 16.44
N ARG A 67 3.55 -14.40 15.88
CA ARG A 67 4.28 -14.04 14.64
C ARG A 67 3.37 -14.05 13.41
N MET A 68 2.28 -14.82 13.41
CA MET A 68 1.42 -15.03 12.23
C MET A 68 -0.07 -14.89 12.55
N PRO A 69 -0.51 -13.70 13.01
CA PRO A 69 -1.87 -13.49 13.51
C PRO A 69 -2.95 -13.81 12.47
N TYR A 70 -2.73 -13.50 11.18
CA TYR A 70 -3.69 -13.81 10.11
C TYR A 70 -3.92 -15.32 9.94
N MET A 71 -2.85 -16.11 10.00
CA MET A 71 -2.93 -17.58 9.85
C MET A 71 -3.58 -18.22 11.08
N ASP A 72 -3.34 -17.67 12.27
CA ASP A 72 -3.92 -18.21 13.50
C ASP A 72 -5.43 -17.93 13.58
N ILE A 73 -5.89 -16.76 13.10
CA ILE A 73 -7.33 -16.49 12.92
C ILE A 73 -7.95 -17.51 11.95
N ALA A 74 -7.27 -17.79 10.83
CA ALA A 74 -7.74 -18.75 9.83
C ALA A 74 -7.76 -20.18 10.38
N GLU A 75 -6.75 -20.57 11.15
CA GLU A 75 -6.68 -21.89 11.78
C GLU A 75 -7.82 -22.12 12.77
N LYS A 76 -8.13 -21.12 13.59
CA LYS A 76 -9.17 -21.25 14.62
C LYS A 76 -10.59 -21.16 14.07
N SER A 77 -10.78 -20.57 12.89
CA SER A 77 -12.09 -20.46 12.23
C SER A 77 -12.38 -21.60 11.26
N LEU A 78 -11.38 -22.04 10.48
CA LEU A 78 -11.53 -22.98 9.36
C LEU A 78 -10.66 -24.24 9.50
N GLY A 79 -9.94 -24.38 10.61
CA GLY A 79 -9.02 -25.49 10.85
C GLY A 79 -7.73 -25.39 10.01
N THR A 80 -7.00 -26.51 9.94
CA THR A 80 -5.69 -26.59 9.28
C THR A 80 -5.75 -26.27 7.78
N ILE A 81 -6.86 -26.59 7.11
CA ILE A 81 -7.05 -26.28 5.68
C ILE A 81 -7.10 -24.77 5.48
N GLY A 82 -7.89 -24.06 6.31
CA GLY A 82 -7.97 -22.60 6.26
C GLY A 82 -6.64 -21.91 6.54
N ARG A 83 -5.85 -22.43 7.49
CA ARG A 83 -4.50 -21.96 7.76
C ARG A 83 -3.60 -22.02 6.52
N ASN A 84 -3.58 -23.17 5.83
CA ASN A 84 -2.73 -23.36 4.67
C ASN A 84 -3.17 -22.47 3.49
N VAL A 85 -4.48 -22.36 3.25
CA VAL A 85 -5.01 -21.49 2.18
C VAL A 85 -4.66 -20.02 2.46
N ALA A 86 -4.83 -19.56 3.69
CA ALA A 86 -4.49 -18.20 4.09
C ALA A 86 -2.99 -17.91 3.95
N LEU A 87 -2.14 -18.87 4.33
CA LEU A 87 -0.69 -18.78 4.18
C LEU A 87 -0.31 -18.61 2.70
N TRP A 88 -0.77 -19.52 1.83
CA TRP A 88 -0.50 -19.44 0.39
C TRP A 88 -1.01 -18.14 -0.23
N ALA A 89 -2.20 -17.68 0.14
CA ALA A 89 -2.76 -16.43 -0.38
C ALA A 89 -1.95 -15.20 0.04
N VAL A 90 -1.51 -15.15 1.30
CA VAL A 90 -0.67 -14.04 1.80
C VAL A 90 0.70 -14.06 1.14
N ASP A 91 1.33 -15.22 1.01
CA ASP A 91 2.65 -15.36 0.39
C ASP A 91 2.64 -14.94 -1.09
N LEU A 92 1.63 -15.38 -1.85
CA LEU A 92 1.46 -14.95 -3.25
C LEU A 92 1.24 -13.44 -3.36
N ASN A 93 0.45 -12.85 -2.46
CA ASN A 93 0.22 -11.41 -2.43
C ASN A 93 1.50 -10.63 -2.09
N LEU A 94 2.29 -11.11 -1.13
CA LEU A 94 3.55 -10.48 -0.72
C LEU A 94 4.60 -10.55 -1.83
N PHE A 95 4.72 -11.70 -2.50
CA PHE A 95 5.59 -11.88 -3.64
C PHE A 95 5.22 -10.94 -4.79
N GLY A 96 3.94 -10.90 -5.16
CA GLY A 96 3.45 -10.01 -6.22
C GLY A 96 3.68 -8.52 -5.89
N SER A 97 3.39 -8.12 -4.65
CA SER A 97 3.59 -6.72 -4.21
C SER A 97 5.06 -6.31 -4.24
N THR A 98 5.96 -7.20 -3.80
CA THR A 98 7.40 -6.96 -3.81
C THR A 98 7.92 -6.77 -5.24
N ALA A 99 7.47 -7.61 -6.18
CA ALA A 99 7.84 -7.49 -7.58
C ALA A 99 7.42 -6.12 -8.17
N VAL A 100 6.19 -5.68 -7.89
CA VAL A 100 5.69 -4.37 -8.35
C VAL A 100 6.49 -3.22 -7.74
N PHE A 101 6.83 -3.27 -6.46
CA PHE A 101 7.64 -2.23 -5.83
C PHE A 101 9.06 -2.13 -6.41
N ILE A 102 9.71 -3.26 -6.72
CA ILE A 102 11.04 -3.25 -7.36
C ILE A 102 10.96 -2.60 -8.74
N ILE A 103 9.94 -2.93 -9.53
CA ILE A 103 9.71 -2.32 -10.86
C ILE A 103 9.52 -0.81 -10.71
N LEU A 104 8.66 -0.38 -9.79
CA LEU A 104 8.36 1.03 -9.58
C LEU A 104 9.60 1.84 -9.12
N ILE A 105 10.38 1.30 -8.18
CA ILE A 105 11.62 1.95 -7.74
C ILE A 105 12.60 2.08 -8.91
N SER A 106 12.71 1.03 -9.75
CA SER A 106 13.60 1.05 -10.91
C SER A 106 13.20 2.11 -11.93
N GLU A 107 11.90 2.32 -12.15
CA GLU A 107 11.40 3.38 -13.02
C GLU A 107 11.67 4.78 -12.46
N MET A 108 11.47 4.98 -11.15
CA MET A 108 11.77 6.25 -10.48
C MET A 108 13.27 6.55 -10.49
N VAL A 109 14.13 5.56 -10.27
CA VAL A 109 15.59 5.75 -10.36
C VAL A 109 16.01 6.05 -11.79
N SER A 110 15.42 5.37 -12.77
CA SER A 110 15.70 5.63 -14.19
C SER A 110 15.33 7.05 -14.62
N SER A 111 14.21 7.60 -14.13
CA SER A 111 13.80 8.97 -14.47
C SER A 111 14.72 10.03 -13.85
N VAL A 112 15.16 9.79 -12.61
CA VAL A 112 16.13 10.66 -11.94
C VAL A 112 17.49 10.61 -12.64
N LEU A 113 18.00 9.41 -12.97
CA LEU A 113 19.28 9.25 -13.68
C LEU A 113 19.25 9.95 -15.04
N TYR A 114 18.14 9.88 -15.78
CA TYR A 114 18.02 10.56 -17.07
C TYR A 114 18.23 12.07 -16.98
N VAL A 115 17.70 12.70 -15.91
CA VAL A 115 17.85 14.15 -15.68
C VAL A 115 19.26 14.51 -15.23
N TYR A 116 19.90 13.69 -14.38
CA TYR A 116 21.24 13.96 -13.86
C TYR A 116 22.36 13.73 -14.87
N THR A 117 22.13 12.92 -15.91
CA THR A 117 23.18 12.48 -16.86
C THR A 117 23.06 13.17 -18.23
N ASP A 118 22.37 14.32 -18.31
CA ASP A 118 22.20 15.13 -19.54
C ASP A 118 21.80 14.31 -20.78
N GLY A 119 20.95 13.29 -20.59
CA GLY A 119 20.40 12.47 -21.68
C GLY A 119 21.18 11.19 -22.03
N GLU A 120 22.34 10.94 -21.43
CA GLU A 120 23.04 9.66 -21.57
C GLU A 120 22.66 8.72 -20.41
N CYS A 121 21.74 7.79 -20.64
CA CYS A 121 21.44 6.74 -19.64
C CYS A 121 22.33 5.51 -19.87
N PRO A 122 23.41 5.31 -19.10
CA PRO A 122 24.32 4.17 -19.30
C PRO A 122 23.72 2.81 -18.87
N VAL A 123 22.55 2.77 -18.22
CA VAL A 123 22.00 1.56 -17.61
C VAL A 123 20.61 1.22 -18.15
N THR A 124 20.44 0.01 -18.67
CA THR A 124 19.14 -0.51 -19.13
C THR A 124 18.19 -0.75 -17.95
N LYS A 125 16.88 -0.50 -18.12
CA LYS A 125 15.84 -0.72 -17.09
C LYS A 125 15.90 -2.11 -16.43
N CYS A 126 16.19 -3.16 -17.21
CA CYS A 126 16.31 -4.53 -16.71
C CYS A 126 17.49 -4.71 -15.73
N ALA A 127 18.60 -4.01 -15.98
CA ALA A 127 19.75 -4.04 -15.08
C ALA A 127 19.45 -3.30 -13.76
N LEU A 128 18.73 -2.17 -13.82
CA LEU A 128 18.29 -1.44 -12.62
C LEU A 128 17.40 -2.29 -11.72
N ILE A 129 16.49 -3.09 -12.27
CA ILE A 129 15.64 -4.02 -11.51
C ILE A 129 16.49 -5.00 -10.70
N ILE A 130 17.51 -5.60 -11.33
CA ILE A 130 18.42 -6.53 -10.66
C ILE A 130 19.24 -5.81 -9.58
N ILE A 131 19.77 -4.63 -9.89
CA ILE A 131 20.57 -3.83 -8.95
C ILE A 131 19.75 -3.46 -7.72
N VAL A 132 18.53 -2.92 -7.91
CA VAL A 132 17.62 -2.56 -6.82
C VAL A 132 17.26 -3.80 -5.99
N GLY A 133 16.96 -4.93 -6.64
CA GLY A 133 16.68 -6.18 -5.96
C GLY A 133 17.84 -6.62 -5.05
N VAL A 134 19.06 -6.65 -5.58
CA VAL A 134 20.27 -7.02 -4.82
C VAL A 134 20.54 -6.05 -3.67
N CYS A 135 20.36 -4.74 -3.90
CA CYS A 135 20.51 -3.73 -2.86
C CYS A 135 19.49 -3.85 -1.72
N LEU A 136 18.27 -4.35 -2.00
CA LEU A 136 17.24 -4.55 -0.98
C LEU A 136 17.43 -5.84 -0.17
N ILE A 137 18.12 -6.85 -0.69
CA ILE A 137 18.42 -8.10 0.03
C ILE A 137 19.04 -7.86 1.43
N PRO A 138 20.12 -7.07 1.61
CA PRO A 138 20.69 -6.85 2.94
C PRO A 138 19.71 -6.16 3.89
N PHE A 139 18.77 -5.36 3.37
CA PHE A 139 17.72 -4.74 4.19
C PHE A 139 16.66 -5.74 4.66
N THR A 140 16.44 -6.83 3.93
CA THR A 140 15.52 -7.91 4.37
C THR A 140 16.05 -8.71 5.56
N TRP A 141 17.36 -8.64 5.83
CA TRP A 141 17.99 -9.30 6.99
C TRP A 141 17.88 -8.50 8.28
N LEU A 142 17.43 -7.24 8.22
CA LEU A 142 17.13 -6.48 9.43
C LEU A 142 15.94 -7.09 10.17
N GLY A 143 15.99 -7.01 11.50
CA GLY A 143 14.98 -7.53 12.41
C GLY A 143 13.60 -6.89 12.24
N SER A 144 12.66 -7.34 13.08
CA SER A 144 11.23 -6.99 13.02
C SER A 144 11.00 -5.47 12.84
N PRO A 145 9.99 -5.02 12.07
CA PRO A 145 9.71 -3.60 11.82
C PRO A 145 9.58 -2.72 13.07
N LYS A 146 9.33 -3.34 14.22
CA LYS A 146 9.30 -2.73 15.55
C LYS A 146 10.61 -2.01 15.93
N ASP A 147 11.75 -2.54 15.49
CA ASP A 147 13.07 -2.02 15.89
C ASP A 147 13.52 -0.80 15.08
N PHE A 148 12.81 -0.48 13.98
CA PHE A 148 13.22 0.56 13.03
C PHE A 148 12.13 1.62 12.83
N TRP A 149 11.67 2.22 13.94
CA TRP A 149 10.68 3.30 13.94
C TRP A 149 11.08 4.49 13.05
N GLN A 150 12.38 4.71 12.84
CA GLN A 150 12.90 5.76 11.96
C GLN A 150 12.50 5.57 10.50
N ALA A 151 12.47 4.35 9.95
CA ALA A 151 12.08 4.17 8.53
C ALA A 151 10.63 4.57 8.30
N SER A 152 9.72 4.23 9.21
CA SER A 152 8.32 4.65 9.10
C SER A 152 8.15 6.14 9.26
N LEU A 153 8.91 6.80 10.14
CA LEU A 153 8.86 8.26 10.24
C LEU A 153 9.36 8.91 8.95
N LEU A 154 10.48 8.42 8.39
CA LEU A 154 11.02 8.88 7.11
C LEU A 154 10.02 8.63 5.97
N ALA A 155 9.32 7.48 5.96
CA ALA A 155 8.29 7.18 4.98
C ALA A 155 7.12 8.20 5.05
N VAL A 156 6.60 8.49 6.25
CA VAL A 156 5.54 9.51 6.43
C VAL A 156 6.03 10.89 6.00
N ILE A 157 7.24 11.28 6.36
CA ILE A 157 7.80 12.58 5.95
C ILE A 157 7.93 12.63 4.43
N SER A 158 8.53 11.60 3.80
CA SER A 158 8.74 11.56 2.35
C SER A 158 7.43 11.61 1.57
N THR A 159 6.40 10.86 1.99
CA THR A 159 5.07 10.88 1.36
C THR A 159 4.37 12.23 1.54
N THR A 160 4.49 12.84 2.72
CA THR A 160 3.91 14.16 3.00
C THR A 160 4.58 15.24 2.14
N THR A 161 5.91 15.23 2.07
CA THR A 161 6.67 16.12 1.19
C THR A 161 6.30 15.90 -0.28
N ALA A 162 6.16 14.66 -0.74
CA ALA A 162 5.72 14.36 -2.10
C ALA A 162 4.34 14.93 -2.41
N VAL A 163 3.37 14.78 -1.50
CA VAL A 163 2.02 15.37 -1.66
C VAL A 163 2.08 16.89 -1.75
N ILE A 164 2.86 17.56 -0.89
CA ILE A 164 3.03 19.02 -0.94
C ILE A 164 3.65 19.46 -2.28
N VAL A 165 4.69 18.77 -2.74
CA VAL A 165 5.34 19.07 -4.03
C VAL A 165 4.35 18.90 -5.19
N ILE A 166 3.56 17.82 -5.20
CA ILE A 166 2.53 17.60 -6.22
C ILE A 166 1.51 18.75 -6.21
N ILE A 167 1.02 19.17 -5.04
CA ILE A 167 0.07 20.27 -4.92
C ILE A 167 0.66 21.58 -5.46
N VAL A 168 1.90 21.92 -5.08
CA VAL A 168 2.58 23.12 -5.57
C VAL A 168 2.77 23.08 -7.08
N GLN A 169 3.15 21.93 -7.64
CA GLN A 169 3.30 21.75 -9.09
C GLN A 169 1.98 21.93 -9.85
N ILE A 170 0.86 21.46 -9.28
CA ILE A 170 -0.47 21.67 -9.87
C ILE A 170 -0.80 23.17 -9.94
N PHE A 171 -0.54 23.93 -8.87
CA PHE A 171 -0.78 25.37 -8.85
C PHE A 171 0.13 26.13 -9.83
N LEU A 172 1.40 25.74 -9.96
CA LEU A 172 2.33 26.37 -10.90
C LEU A 172 2.05 26.02 -12.36
N SER A 173 1.48 24.84 -12.62
CA SER A 173 1.19 24.35 -13.98
C SER A 173 -0.17 24.79 -14.51
N HIS A 174 -0.95 25.56 -13.74
CA HIS A 174 -2.32 25.95 -14.08
C HIS A 174 -2.45 26.61 -15.45
N ASP A 175 -1.47 27.44 -15.84
CA ASP A 175 -1.46 28.17 -17.11
C ASP A 175 -1.09 27.29 -18.34
N SER A 176 -0.61 26.07 -18.11
CA SER A 176 -0.12 25.14 -19.15
C SER A 176 -1.00 23.90 -19.35
N LEU A 177 -2.06 23.76 -18.56
CA LEU A 177 -3.00 22.64 -18.67
C LEU A 177 -3.92 22.85 -19.90
N PRO A 178 -4.07 21.83 -20.77
CA PRO A 178 -5.00 21.93 -21.88
C PRO A 178 -6.44 22.10 -21.38
N GLU A 179 -7.14 23.11 -21.93
CA GLU A 179 -8.52 23.51 -21.56
C GLU A 179 -9.55 22.37 -21.73
N ASN A 180 -9.23 21.35 -22.53
CA ASN A 180 -9.96 20.09 -22.65
C ASN A 180 -8.98 18.90 -22.60
N PRO A 181 -8.74 18.28 -21.43
CA PRO A 181 -7.97 17.04 -21.39
C PRO A 181 -8.72 15.95 -22.18
N PRO A 182 -8.05 15.23 -23.11
CA PRO A 182 -8.69 14.13 -23.80
C PRO A 182 -9.00 13.03 -22.79
N TYR A 183 -10.29 12.75 -22.58
CA TYR A 183 -10.74 11.56 -21.87
C TYR A 183 -10.98 10.46 -22.92
N PRO A 184 -9.97 9.66 -23.29
CA PRO A 184 -10.19 8.55 -24.21
C PRO A 184 -11.21 7.59 -23.59
N ASN A 185 -12.15 7.10 -24.41
CA ASN A 185 -13.06 6.06 -23.95
C ASN A 185 -12.23 4.82 -23.55
N PRO A 186 -12.46 4.25 -22.35
CA PRO A 186 -11.68 3.13 -21.87
C PRO A 186 -11.88 1.92 -22.79
N THR A 187 -10.78 1.39 -23.33
CA THR A 187 -10.79 0.06 -23.96
C THR A 187 -10.82 -1.01 -22.88
N ILE A 188 -11.26 -2.23 -23.20
CA ILE A 188 -11.26 -3.36 -22.24
C ILE A 188 -9.86 -3.58 -21.63
N PHE A 189 -8.80 -3.39 -22.42
CA PHE A 189 -7.42 -3.54 -21.99
C PHE A 189 -6.99 -2.41 -21.02
N SER A 190 -7.24 -1.15 -21.37
CA SER A 190 -6.97 0.00 -20.49
C SER A 190 -7.76 -0.09 -19.19
N PHE A 191 -9.03 -0.49 -19.28
CA PHE A 191 -9.89 -0.71 -18.13
C PHE A 191 -9.33 -1.79 -17.20
N SER A 192 -8.93 -2.95 -17.75
CA SER A 192 -8.36 -4.04 -16.94
C SER A 192 -7.04 -3.64 -16.27
N LEU A 193 -6.20 -2.86 -16.95
CA LEU A 193 -4.93 -2.37 -16.41
C LEU A 193 -5.17 -1.40 -15.25
N GLY A 194 -6.03 -0.39 -15.46
CA GLY A 194 -6.34 0.59 -14.43
C GLY A 194 -7.13 -0.03 -13.26
N PHE A 195 -8.02 -0.99 -13.52
CA PHE A 195 -8.68 -1.78 -12.48
C PHE A 195 -7.68 -2.53 -11.60
N GLY A 196 -6.69 -3.20 -12.20
CA GLY A 196 -5.63 -3.89 -11.48
C GLY A 196 -4.77 -2.94 -10.64
N ALA A 197 -4.44 -1.76 -11.17
CA ALA A 197 -3.70 -0.73 -10.45
C ALA A 197 -4.49 -0.18 -9.25
N ILE A 198 -5.80 0.04 -9.39
CA ILE A 198 -6.67 0.44 -8.29
C ILE A 198 -6.73 -0.67 -7.23
N LEU A 199 -6.94 -1.93 -7.61
CA LEU A 199 -6.93 -3.06 -6.68
C LEU A 199 -5.60 -3.18 -5.93
N PHE A 200 -4.48 -3.01 -6.62
CA PHE A 200 -3.15 -3.00 -6.01
C PHE A 200 -3.01 -1.86 -5.01
N ALA A 201 -3.51 -0.65 -5.33
CA ALA A 201 -3.49 0.48 -4.41
C ALA A 201 -4.30 0.21 -3.14
N PHE A 202 -5.45 -0.46 -3.24
CA PHE A 202 -6.24 -0.86 -2.07
C PHE A 202 -5.79 -2.17 -1.42
N GLY A 203 -4.74 -2.81 -1.93
CA GLY A 203 -4.07 -3.95 -1.33
C GLY A 203 -3.35 -3.59 -0.04
N GLY A 204 -3.19 -4.56 0.88
CA GLY A 204 -2.43 -4.39 2.13
C GLY A 204 -3.21 -4.70 3.41
N ALA A 205 -4.50 -5.01 3.31
CA ALA A 205 -5.32 -5.41 4.46
C ALA A 205 -4.82 -6.70 5.17
N SER A 206 -4.01 -7.53 4.49
CA SER A 206 -3.41 -8.73 5.07
C SER A 206 -2.37 -8.44 6.16
N VAL A 207 -1.76 -7.25 6.15
CA VAL A 207 -0.73 -6.85 7.12
C VAL A 207 -1.36 -6.28 8.41
N PHE A 208 -2.65 -5.97 8.38
CA PHE A 208 -3.38 -5.35 9.49
C PHE A 208 -3.29 -6.12 10.81
N PRO A 209 -3.46 -7.45 10.85
CA PRO A 209 -3.35 -8.20 12.11
C PRO A 209 -1.93 -8.20 12.66
N THR A 210 -0.91 -8.18 11.78
CA THR A 210 0.49 -8.10 12.19
C THR A 210 0.80 -6.74 12.83
N ILE A 211 0.29 -5.65 12.25
CA ILE A 211 0.40 -4.29 12.83
C ILE A 211 -0.38 -4.20 14.14
N GLN A 212 -1.58 -4.77 14.21
CA GLN A 212 -2.38 -4.78 15.42
C GLN A 212 -1.71 -5.57 16.55
N ASN A 213 -1.11 -6.72 16.23
CA ASN A 213 -0.38 -7.54 17.20
C ASN A 213 0.83 -6.81 17.81
N ASP A 214 1.46 -5.90 17.06
CA ASP A 214 2.57 -5.05 17.54
C ASP A 214 2.12 -3.76 18.25
N MET A 215 0.82 -3.44 18.26
CA MET A 215 0.27 -2.27 18.94
C MET A 215 0.23 -2.48 20.46
N ALA A 216 0.66 -1.47 21.23
CA ALA A 216 0.66 -1.51 22.69
C ALA A 216 -0.76 -1.63 23.28
N ASP A 217 -1.76 -0.98 22.67
CA ASP A 217 -3.17 -1.14 22.99
C ASP A 217 -3.96 -1.54 21.75
N ARG A 218 -4.28 -2.83 21.65
CA ARG A 218 -4.89 -3.46 20.48
C ARG A 218 -6.38 -3.08 20.31
N SER A 219 -7.02 -2.54 21.36
CA SER A 219 -8.43 -2.13 21.34
C SER A 219 -8.67 -0.87 20.50
N GLN A 220 -7.64 -0.03 20.34
CA GLN A 220 -7.70 1.22 19.58
C GLN A 220 -7.47 1.05 18.08
N PHE A 221 -7.30 -0.19 17.62
CA PHE A 221 -7.02 -0.51 16.23
C PHE A 221 -8.08 0.06 15.27
N TRP A 222 -9.36 -0.07 15.59
CA TRP A 222 -10.45 0.43 14.75
C TRP A 222 -10.38 1.95 14.52
N ARG A 223 -9.96 2.72 15.53
CA ARG A 223 -9.77 4.18 15.40
C ARG A 223 -8.62 4.51 14.47
N SER A 224 -7.53 3.75 14.54
CA SER A 224 -6.37 3.92 13.65
C SER A 224 -6.70 3.56 12.20
N VAL A 225 -7.50 2.51 12.01
CA VAL A 225 -8.00 2.10 10.69
C VAL A 225 -8.88 3.20 10.09
N ILE A 226 -9.88 3.70 10.83
CA ILE A 226 -10.74 4.78 10.36
C ILE A 226 -9.94 6.05 10.06
N ALA A 227 -8.99 6.44 10.92
CA ALA A 227 -8.13 7.60 10.66
C ALA A 227 -7.31 7.46 9.37
N GLY A 228 -6.76 6.26 9.09
CA GLY A 228 -6.04 5.97 7.86
C GLY A 228 -6.93 6.07 6.61
N PHE A 229 -8.15 5.52 6.66
CA PHE A 229 -9.09 5.60 5.55
C PHE A 229 -9.61 7.02 5.29
N ILE A 230 -9.87 7.79 6.35
CA ILE A 230 -10.26 9.19 6.23
C ILE A 230 -9.14 9.99 5.55
N SER A 231 -7.88 9.86 6.00
CA SER A 231 -6.73 10.50 5.38
C SER A 231 -6.62 10.19 3.89
N ARG A 232 -6.90 8.94 3.51
CA ARG A 232 -6.82 8.48 2.12
C ARG A 232 -7.94 9.05 1.26
N CYS A 233 -9.16 9.07 1.79
CA CYS A 233 -10.32 9.61 1.10
C CYS A 233 -10.16 11.11 0.81
N TYR A 234 -9.68 11.88 1.81
CA TYR A 234 -9.38 13.30 1.62
C TYR A 234 -8.32 13.53 0.53
N CYS A 235 -7.25 12.75 0.51
CA CYS A 235 -6.19 12.92 -0.49
C CYS A 235 -6.64 12.54 -1.91
N VAL A 236 -7.44 11.46 -2.05
CA VAL A 236 -8.00 11.05 -3.35
C VAL A 236 -9.00 12.07 -3.88
N ILE A 237 -9.88 12.59 -3.02
CA ILE A 237 -10.89 13.61 -3.41
C ILE A 237 -10.23 14.93 -3.80
N TRP A 238 -9.05 15.25 -3.24
CA TRP A 238 -8.33 16.49 -3.56
C TRP A 238 -7.42 16.37 -4.78
N CYS A 239 -7.04 15.15 -5.16
CA CYS A 239 -6.12 14.88 -6.27
C CYS A 239 -6.84 14.52 -7.58
N CYS A 240 -8.13 14.18 -7.52
CA CYS A 240 -9.05 14.05 -8.67
C CYS A 240 -9.80 15.35 -8.91
#